data_AF-A0A9W9KGX1-F1
#
_entry.id   AF-A0A9W9KGX1-F1
#
_cell.length_a   1.000
_cell.length_b   1.000
_cell.length_c   1.000
_cell.angle_alpha   90.00
_cell.angle_beta   90.00
_cell.angle_gamma   90.00
#
_symmetry.space_group_name_H-M   'P 1'
#
loop_
_entity.id
_entity.type
_entity.pdbx_description
1 polymer ?
#
loop_
_entity_poly.entity_id
_entity_poly.type
_entity_poly.pdbx_seq_one_letter_code
_entity_poly.pdbx_strand_id
1 'polypeptide(L)'
;MARAKDTKIERRVYLLDEQQEPITELNTKGEIFVFVPQVSLGYLNRPSETEERFIHVGSALRGQEGSPVRLYRTGDLGEWRDRSGSLDYVGQADQQIKRSGNRVELGDIERTLEAHPQVHSCVVKQHLRSTSDLLIAYIIPSSSMRKNERQQIISWTKERLPPYMVPDQIKELEKFPLSTNGQVDRSLFHPETRERPSSDVHGNGTAKIGEQWLQSKLQESFDLIGHIMHHGIYGCIPAKLPFAMPTIRKVACFARGQGNLSAGCRIQKALEQFDLWDGSLGKIQKITVLEGGLGNNTLGLGEDQFQWLANWASVIFHLGARVNWCELYEGHFGANVVGTRNIIRLAGQGRRKVLHYVSVETWNVTGYMHKTKRVFEDEPLQPYLDSLPYGIGYAQSQWVANEMLHRARARRLPAAIYRPGFVIGDHQRALKNPDDFFARFIVGCTQSECFFYLPDQ
;
A
#
# COMPACT_ATOMS: atom_id res chain seq x y z
N MET A 1 31.11 4.23 -39.51
CA MET A 1 31.27 3.36 -38.31
C MET A 1 31.62 4.23 -37.12
N ALA A 2 30.77 4.30 -36.11
CA ALA A 2 31.09 4.88 -34.80
C ALA A 2 30.41 4.03 -33.73
N ARG A 3 31.17 3.42 -32.82
CA ARG A 3 30.63 2.65 -31.70
C ARG A 3 30.27 3.62 -30.58
N ALA A 4 29.02 3.58 -30.11
CA ALA A 4 28.68 4.18 -28.83
C ALA A 4 29.44 3.42 -27.71
N LYS A 5 30.00 4.15 -26.75
CA LYS A 5 30.59 3.56 -25.54
C LYS A 5 29.50 3.34 -24.50
N ASP A 6 29.36 2.12 -24.00
CA ASP A 6 28.58 1.85 -22.80
C ASP A 6 29.09 2.72 -21.64
N THR A 7 28.22 3.58 -21.10
CA THR A 7 28.54 4.42 -19.95
C THR A 7 27.73 3.94 -18.76
N LYS A 8 28.36 3.14 -17.91
CA LYS A 8 27.74 2.53 -16.72
C LYS A 8 27.51 3.63 -15.68
N ILE A 9 26.25 3.90 -15.33
CA ILE A 9 25.92 4.92 -14.31
C ILE A 9 26.38 4.41 -12.94
N GLU A 10 27.37 5.08 -12.37
CA GLU A 10 27.89 4.76 -11.04
C GLU A 10 26.95 5.29 -9.94
N ARG A 11 26.68 4.50 -8.91
CA ARG A 11 25.91 4.90 -7.72
C ARG A 11 26.72 4.50 -6.49
N ARG A 12 26.80 5.38 -5.49
CA ARG A 12 27.55 5.13 -4.25
C ARG A 12 26.70 5.49 -3.04
N VAL A 13 26.85 4.76 -1.96
CA VAL A 13 26.21 5.01 -0.66
C VAL A 13 27.32 5.27 0.34
N TYR A 14 27.09 6.21 1.24
CA TYR A 14 27.98 6.57 2.33
C TYR A 14 27.20 6.48 3.65
N LEU A 15 27.92 6.21 4.72
CA LEU A 15 27.43 6.32 6.08
C LEU A 15 28.27 7.42 6.73
N LEU A 16 27.65 8.48 7.24
CA LEU A 16 28.38 9.59 7.84
C LEU A 16 28.03 9.73 9.33
N ASP A 17 28.96 10.25 10.11
CA ASP A 17 28.76 10.64 11.51
C ASP A 17 28.12 12.04 11.64
N GLU A 18 27.95 12.50 12.88
CA GLU A 18 27.43 13.84 13.21
C GLU A 18 28.32 14.98 12.70
N GLN A 19 29.59 14.71 12.39
CA GLN A 19 30.57 15.64 11.85
C GLN A 19 30.63 15.60 10.31
N GLN A 20 29.79 14.76 9.68
CA GLN A 20 29.73 14.48 8.23
C GLN A 20 30.97 13.76 7.67
N GLU A 21 31.78 13.12 8.52
CA GLU A 21 32.91 12.30 8.09
C GLU A 21 32.48 10.85 7.78
N PRO A 22 33.10 10.16 6.80
CA PRO A 22 32.68 8.82 6.40
C PRO A 22 33.01 7.74 7.44
N ILE A 23 31.97 7.12 7.99
CA ILE A 23 32.08 5.91 8.80
C ILE A 23 32.40 4.74 7.87
N THR A 24 33.57 4.12 8.07
CA THR A 24 33.99 2.90 7.34
C THR A 24 34.11 1.66 8.22
N GLU A 25 33.81 1.80 9.52
CA GLU A 25 33.86 0.72 10.50
C GLU A 25 32.53 -0.08 10.51
N LEU A 26 32.62 -1.38 10.82
CA LEU A 26 31.43 -2.25 10.88
C LEU A 26 30.68 -2.06 12.20
N ASN A 27 29.36 -2.25 12.17
CA ASN A 27 28.47 -2.10 13.35
C ASN A 27 28.52 -0.72 14.03
N THR A 28 29.06 0.30 13.34
CA THR A 28 29.06 1.68 13.81
C THR A 28 27.89 2.40 13.15
N LYS A 29 27.06 3.02 13.98
CA LYS A 29 25.84 3.69 13.54
C LYS A 29 26.15 5.09 13.05
N GLY A 30 25.71 5.39 11.84
CA GLY A 30 25.69 6.74 11.29
C GLY A 30 24.38 7.00 10.57
N GLU A 31 24.28 8.17 9.96
CA GLU A 31 23.17 8.49 9.07
C GLU A 31 23.54 8.14 7.63
N ILE A 32 22.58 7.62 6.86
CA ILE A 32 22.80 7.17 5.49
C ILE A 32 22.76 8.35 4.51
N PHE A 33 23.72 8.40 3.58
CA PHE A 33 23.82 9.39 2.51
C PHE A 33 24.04 8.72 1.15
N VAL A 34 23.53 9.32 0.07
CA VAL A 34 23.55 8.72 -1.28
C VAL A 34 24.14 9.66 -2.33
N PHE A 35 25.00 9.12 -3.20
CA PHE A 35 25.52 9.77 -4.41
C PHE A 35 25.04 9.10 -5.70
N VAL A 36 24.64 9.94 -6.66
CA VAL A 36 24.34 9.58 -8.05
C VAL A 36 24.82 10.73 -8.95
N PRO A 37 25.38 10.49 -10.14
CA PRO A 37 25.72 11.53 -11.12
C PRO A 37 24.56 12.45 -11.57
N GLN A 38 23.34 12.14 -11.14
CA GLN A 38 22.07 12.76 -11.52
C GLN A 38 21.20 13.07 -10.28
N VAL A 39 21.80 13.23 -9.08
CA VAL A 39 21.05 13.72 -7.91
C VAL A 39 20.40 15.07 -8.26
N SER A 40 19.11 15.23 -7.92
CA SER A 40 18.33 16.43 -8.22
C SER A 40 19.05 17.71 -7.81
N LEU A 41 18.89 18.79 -8.59
CA LEU A 41 19.38 20.12 -8.23
C LEU A 41 18.83 20.62 -6.88
N GLY A 42 17.73 20.06 -6.41
CA GLY A 42 17.21 20.26 -5.06
C GLY A 42 15.72 19.97 -5.00
N TYR A 43 15.06 20.59 -4.02
CA TYR A 43 13.61 20.73 -3.99
C TYR A 43 13.21 22.08 -4.63
N LEU A 44 12.30 22.04 -5.61
CA LEU A 44 11.83 23.23 -6.30
C LEU A 44 11.24 24.24 -5.30
N ASN A 45 11.73 25.47 -5.33
CA ASN A 45 11.34 26.59 -4.46
C ASN A 45 11.54 26.36 -2.94
N ARG A 46 12.43 25.44 -2.53
CA ARG A 46 12.75 25.20 -1.10
C ARG A 46 14.26 25.18 -0.83
N PRO A 47 14.92 26.35 -0.77
CA PRO A 47 16.39 26.43 -0.64
C PRO A 47 16.92 25.88 0.68
N SER A 48 16.29 26.18 1.82
CA SER A 48 16.74 25.71 3.15
C SER A 48 16.70 24.18 3.29
N GLU A 49 15.56 23.55 2.98
CA GLU A 49 15.45 22.08 2.92
C GLU A 49 16.41 21.47 1.88
N THR A 50 16.72 22.21 0.80
CA THR A 50 17.71 21.77 -0.20
C THR A 50 19.13 21.81 0.36
N GLU A 51 19.52 22.83 1.11
CA GLU A 51 20.84 22.90 1.74
C GLU A 51 21.01 21.86 2.85
N GLU A 52 19.96 21.64 3.66
CA GLU A 52 19.95 20.62 4.72
C GLU A 52 20.03 19.18 4.17
N ARG A 53 19.35 18.90 3.05
CA ARG A 53 19.25 17.55 2.47
C ARG A 53 20.22 17.25 1.35
N PHE A 54 20.77 18.25 0.65
CA PHE A 54 21.69 18.06 -0.47
C PHE A 54 23.07 18.68 -0.19
N ILE A 55 23.74 18.13 0.82
CA ILE A 55 25.02 18.62 1.33
C ILE A 55 26.18 18.39 0.34
N HIS A 56 27.19 19.24 0.41
CA HIS A 56 28.46 19.06 -0.28
C HIS A 56 29.52 18.62 0.74
N VAL A 57 30.00 17.38 0.64
CA VAL A 57 31.02 16.87 1.56
C VAL A 57 32.42 17.23 1.04
N GLY A 58 33.25 17.78 1.92
CA GLY A 58 34.56 18.33 1.59
C GLY A 58 35.69 17.31 1.60
N SER A 59 36.70 17.54 0.74
CA SER A 59 38.03 16.91 0.62
C SER A 59 38.25 15.40 0.69
N ALA A 60 37.59 14.65 1.57
CA ALA A 60 37.75 13.20 1.75
C ALA A 60 37.01 12.41 0.65
N LEU A 61 35.84 12.90 0.23
CA LEU A 61 35.05 12.33 -0.86
C LEU A 61 35.16 13.21 -2.11
N ARG A 62 36.20 12.99 -2.93
CA ARG A 62 36.40 13.71 -4.19
C ARG A 62 35.77 13.00 -5.39
N GLY A 63 35.17 13.79 -6.28
CA GLY A 63 34.73 13.35 -7.60
C GLY A 63 35.90 13.23 -8.58
N GLN A 64 35.59 12.99 -9.86
CA GLN A 64 36.59 13.18 -10.91
C GLN A 64 37.15 14.61 -10.87
N GLU A 65 38.46 14.74 -11.12
CA GLU A 65 39.23 15.99 -11.09
C GLU A 65 39.20 16.74 -9.74
N GLY A 66 38.84 16.06 -8.64
CA GLY A 66 38.99 16.60 -7.29
C GLY A 66 37.87 17.55 -6.85
N SER A 67 36.80 17.66 -7.63
CA SER A 67 35.58 18.41 -7.31
C SER A 67 34.84 17.86 -6.08
N PRO A 68 34.15 18.71 -5.30
CA PRO A 68 33.36 18.27 -4.14
C PRO A 68 32.13 17.45 -4.58
N VAL A 69 31.84 16.38 -3.86
CA VAL A 69 30.74 15.47 -4.18
C VAL A 69 29.48 15.90 -3.42
N ARG A 70 28.37 16.04 -4.16
CA ARG A 70 27.06 16.38 -3.59
C ARG A 70 26.29 15.13 -3.21
N LEU A 71 25.89 15.02 -1.96
CA LEU A 71 25.20 13.86 -1.37
C LEU A 71 23.77 14.22 -0.98
N TYR A 72 22.89 13.22 -0.95
CA TYR A 72 21.55 13.32 -0.37
C TYR A 72 21.48 12.68 1.01
N ARG A 73 21.01 13.42 2.03
CA ARG A 73 20.84 13.02 3.44
C ARG A 73 19.50 12.34 3.67
N THR A 74 19.46 11.06 4.05
CA THR A 74 18.18 10.32 4.09
C THR A 74 17.37 10.55 5.38
N GLY A 75 17.99 10.81 6.53
CA GLY A 75 17.33 10.82 7.85
C GLY A 75 17.25 9.44 8.50
N ASP A 76 17.84 8.42 7.88
CA ASP A 76 17.85 7.04 8.35
C ASP A 76 19.16 6.74 9.07
N LEU A 77 19.07 6.17 10.27
CA LEU A 77 20.23 5.56 10.91
C LEU A 77 20.49 4.18 10.29
N GLY A 78 21.75 3.89 10.02
CA GLY A 78 22.20 2.60 9.51
C GLY A 78 23.60 2.23 10.01
N GLU A 79 24.04 1.01 9.72
CA GLU A 79 25.37 0.51 10.07
C GLU A 79 25.89 -0.46 9.01
N TRP A 80 27.20 -0.43 8.71
CA TRP A 80 27.78 -1.37 7.74
C TRP A 80 27.76 -2.80 8.31
N ARG A 81 27.08 -3.70 7.58
CA ARG A 81 27.01 -5.13 7.87
C ARG A 81 28.33 -5.84 7.57
N ASP A 82 28.96 -5.47 6.47
CA ASP A 82 30.19 -6.12 5.99
C ASP A 82 31.08 -5.16 5.18
N ARG A 83 32.35 -5.55 4.98
CA ARG A 83 33.33 -4.77 4.20
C ARG A 83 33.12 -4.86 2.68
N SER A 84 32.07 -5.53 2.21
CA SER A 84 31.70 -5.54 0.78
C SER A 84 30.76 -4.40 0.40
N GLY A 85 30.28 -3.62 1.39
CA GLY A 85 29.39 -2.48 1.18
C GLY A 85 27.90 -2.81 1.39
N SER A 86 27.57 -3.90 2.09
CA SER A 86 26.21 -4.15 2.57
C SER A 86 25.94 -3.34 3.84
N LEU A 87 24.75 -2.73 3.93
CA LEU A 87 24.35 -1.88 5.06
C LEU A 87 23.00 -2.35 5.64
N ASP A 88 22.87 -2.27 6.96
CA ASP A 88 21.64 -2.53 7.71
C ASP A 88 20.97 -1.23 8.17
N TYR A 89 19.64 -1.19 8.11
CA TYR A 89 18.81 -0.08 8.57
C TYR A 89 18.45 -0.25 10.06
N VAL A 90 18.58 0.83 10.83
CA VAL A 90 18.52 0.81 12.30
C VAL A 90 17.32 1.58 12.87
N GLY A 91 16.95 2.73 12.29
CA GLY A 91 15.82 3.55 12.78
C GLY A 91 15.92 5.04 12.48
N GLN A 92 15.23 5.86 13.28
CA GLN A 92 15.29 7.33 13.27
C GLN A 92 15.86 7.88 14.59
N ALA A 93 16.25 9.16 14.61
CA ALA A 93 17.20 9.69 15.59
C ALA A 93 16.67 10.06 17.00
N ASP A 94 15.37 10.33 17.23
CA ASP A 94 14.91 10.90 18.53
C ASP A 94 13.44 10.64 18.97
N GLN A 95 13.22 10.27 20.25
CA GLN A 95 11.90 10.23 20.96
C GLN A 95 11.99 10.36 22.52
N GLN A 96 12.66 11.40 23.07
CA GLN A 96 12.90 11.55 24.53
C GLN A 96 12.25 12.79 25.17
N ILE A 97 12.02 12.76 26.49
CA ILE A 97 11.49 13.91 27.26
C ILE A 97 12.33 14.26 28.50
N LYS A 98 12.05 15.42 29.12
CA LYS A 98 12.63 15.85 30.42
C LYS A 98 11.52 16.11 31.45
N ARG A 99 11.63 15.54 32.65
CA ARG A 99 10.69 15.75 33.77
C ARG A 99 11.44 15.87 35.10
N SER A 100 11.13 16.93 35.88
CA SER A 100 11.76 17.21 37.18
C SER A 100 13.31 17.18 37.14
N GLY A 101 13.90 17.70 36.06
CA GLY A 101 15.36 17.70 35.83
C GLY A 101 15.93 16.41 35.21
N ASN A 102 15.18 15.31 35.17
CA ASN A 102 15.65 14.02 34.68
C ASN A 102 15.25 13.80 33.21
N ARG A 103 16.12 13.13 32.42
CA ARG A 103 15.76 12.57 31.11
C ARG A 103 14.93 11.31 31.35
N VAL A 104 13.81 11.18 30.64
CA VAL A 104 12.87 10.07 30.82
C VAL A 104 12.54 9.44 29.47
N GLU A 105 12.77 8.13 29.37
CA GLU A 105 12.34 7.30 28.25
C GLU A 105 10.87 6.91 28.47
N LEU A 106 9.98 7.34 27.57
CA LEU A 106 8.54 7.05 27.72
C LEU A 106 8.23 5.56 27.59
N GLY A 107 8.98 4.85 26.74
CA GLY A 107 8.80 3.42 26.48
C GLY A 107 9.07 2.50 27.67
N ASP A 108 9.91 2.91 28.62
CA ASP A 108 10.17 2.14 29.85
C ASP A 108 8.98 2.18 30.80
N ILE A 109 8.27 3.31 30.84
CA ILE A 109 7.07 3.50 31.66
C ILE A 109 5.90 2.74 31.03
N GLU A 110 5.72 2.83 29.70
CA GLU A 110 4.75 2.06 28.93
C GLU A 110 4.92 0.56 29.18
N ARG A 111 6.12 0.02 28.95
CA ARG A 111 6.43 -1.41 29.15
C ARG A 111 6.22 -1.87 30.58
N THR A 112 6.53 -1.02 31.56
CA THR A 112 6.25 -1.33 32.97
C THR A 112 4.75 -1.48 33.18
N LEU A 113 3.95 -0.50 32.75
CA LEU A 113 2.49 -0.56 32.91
C LEU A 113 1.85 -1.74 32.17
N GLU A 114 2.32 -2.10 30.98
CA GLU A 114 1.86 -3.25 30.21
C GLU A 114 2.15 -4.62 30.86
N ALA A 115 3.08 -4.68 31.81
CA ALA A 115 3.30 -5.89 32.60
C ALA A 115 2.30 -6.06 33.77
N HIS A 116 1.41 -5.09 34.02
CA HIS A 116 0.33 -5.23 34.99
C HIS A 116 -0.87 -5.99 34.38
N PRO A 117 -1.41 -7.05 35.00
CA PRO A 117 -2.41 -7.93 34.38
C PRO A 117 -3.69 -7.25 33.84
N GLN A 118 -4.11 -6.15 34.44
CA GLN A 118 -5.28 -5.37 33.98
C GLN A 118 -5.00 -4.43 32.79
N VAL A 119 -3.75 -4.27 32.35
CA VAL A 119 -3.36 -3.41 31.23
C VAL A 119 -3.06 -4.28 30.01
N HIS A 120 -3.79 -4.08 28.91
CA HIS A 120 -3.57 -4.78 27.66
C HIS A 120 -2.56 -4.06 26.76
N SER A 121 -2.58 -2.73 26.80
CA SER A 121 -1.61 -1.86 26.10
C SER A 121 -1.52 -0.51 26.80
N CYS A 122 -0.37 0.16 26.72
CA CYS A 122 -0.13 1.49 27.32
C CYS A 122 0.54 2.47 26.35
N VAL A 123 0.12 3.74 26.40
CA VAL A 123 0.89 4.87 25.87
C VAL A 123 1.06 5.92 26.96
N VAL A 124 2.27 6.43 27.14
CA VAL A 124 2.60 7.45 28.15
C VAL A 124 2.98 8.74 27.45
N LYS A 125 2.44 9.87 27.93
CA LYS A 125 2.68 11.20 27.35
C LYS A 125 2.81 12.27 28.44
N GLN A 126 3.80 13.13 28.30
CA GLN A 126 3.94 14.35 29.10
C GLN A 126 3.09 15.47 28.47
N HIS A 127 2.34 16.15 29.32
CA HIS A 127 1.54 17.34 29.01
C HIS A 127 2.08 18.50 29.83
N LEU A 128 2.84 19.37 29.17
CA LEU A 128 3.34 20.60 29.78
C LEU A 128 2.17 21.51 30.14
N ARG A 129 2.18 22.10 31.35
CA ARG A 129 1.22 23.13 31.78
C ARG A 129 1.98 24.26 32.46
N SER A 130 1.39 25.45 32.49
CA SER A 130 2.02 26.67 33.02
C SER A 130 2.45 26.59 34.50
N THR A 131 1.93 25.65 35.28
CA THR A 131 2.24 25.49 36.72
C THR A 131 2.94 24.18 37.08
N SER A 132 2.78 23.11 36.28
CA SER A 132 3.43 21.80 36.51
C SER A 132 3.22 20.86 35.33
N ASP A 133 4.26 20.13 34.92
CA ASP A 133 4.14 19.09 33.90
C ASP A 133 3.37 17.87 34.40
N LEU A 134 2.41 17.41 33.61
CA LEU A 134 1.54 16.28 33.93
C LEU A 134 1.90 15.06 33.07
N LEU A 135 2.26 13.94 33.68
CA LEU A 135 2.55 12.69 32.99
C LEU A 135 1.31 11.78 33.04
N ILE A 136 0.69 11.54 31.89
CA ILE A 136 -0.51 10.71 31.79
C ILE A 136 -0.17 9.40 31.10
N ALA A 137 -0.60 8.28 31.69
CA ALA A 137 -0.65 6.99 31.01
C ALA A 137 -2.08 6.73 30.51
N TYR A 138 -2.19 6.41 29.23
CA TYR A 138 -3.41 6.01 28.57
C TYR A 138 -3.34 4.50 28.34
N ILE A 139 -4.36 3.77 28.79
CA ILE A 139 -4.37 2.31 28.75
C ILE A 139 -5.62 1.78 28.08
N ILE A 140 -5.45 0.69 27.33
CA ILE A 140 -6.54 -0.22 27.00
C ILE A 140 -6.54 -1.28 28.10
N PRO A 141 -7.63 -1.46 28.86
CA PRO A 141 -7.64 -2.46 29.91
C PRO A 141 -7.94 -3.86 29.36
N SER A 142 -7.36 -4.89 29.99
CA SER A 142 -7.59 -6.30 29.65
C SER A 142 -9.01 -6.78 29.99
N SER A 143 -9.68 -6.11 30.94
CA SER A 143 -11.06 -6.39 31.35
C SER A 143 -11.77 -5.11 31.81
N SER A 144 -13.06 -5.16 32.15
CA SER A 144 -13.79 -3.99 32.65
C SER A 144 -13.30 -3.58 34.04
N MET A 145 -12.56 -2.48 34.14
CA MET A 145 -11.98 -2.03 35.41
C MET A 145 -12.97 -1.29 36.31
N ARG A 146 -12.73 -1.42 37.61
CA ARG A 146 -13.40 -0.70 38.71
C ARG A 146 -12.56 0.51 39.13
N LYS A 147 -13.22 1.51 39.71
CA LYS A 147 -12.60 2.80 40.08
C LYS A 147 -11.39 2.68 41.02
N ASN A 148 -11.32 1.62 41.83
CA ASN A 148 -10.19 1.35 42.74
C ASN A 148 -8.98 0.70 42.03
N GLU A 149 -9.15 0.03 40.89
CA GLU A 149 -8.07 -0.66 40.18
C GLU A 149 -7.08 0.31 39.52
N ARG A 150 -7.54 1.49 39.05
CA ARG A 150 -6.65 2.57 38.58
C ARG A 150 -5.62 2.99 39.64
N GLN A 151 -6.04 3.07 40.90
CA GLN A 151 -5.15 3.43 42.01
C GLN A 151 -4.17 2.29 42.36
N GLN A 152 -4.59 1.04 42.19
CA GLN A 152 -3.72 -0.14 42.35
C GLN A 152 -2.63 -0.18 41.27
N ILE A 153 -2.96 0.14 40.01
CA ILE A 153 -1.99 0.27 38.91
C ILE A 153 -0.92 1.32 39.26
N ILE A 154 -1.32 2.53 39.71
CA ILE A 154 -0.36 3.58 40.12
C ILE A 154 0.54 3.11 41.28
N SER A 155 -0.03 2.46 42.30
CA SER A 155 0.77 1.91 43.41
C SER A 155 1.75 0.83 42.95
N TRP A 156 1.32 -0.06 42.06
CA TRP A 156 2.16 -1.10 41.46
C TRP A 156 3.31 -0.50 40.63
N THR A 157 3.09 0.64 39.95
CA THR A 157 4.17 1.38 39.27
C THR A 157 5.14 2.04 40.25
N LYS A 158 4.66 2.60 41.37
CA LYS A 158 5.50 3.21 42.42
C LYS A 158 6.48 2.23 43.08
N GLU A 159 6.10 0.95 43.16
CA GLU A 159 6.99 -0.12 43.66
C GLU A 159 8.12 -0.48 42.67
N ARG A 160 8.03 -0.05 41.39
CA ARG A 160 8.87 -0.55 40.29
C ARG A 160 9.64 0.54 39.54
N LEU A 161 9.19 1.79 39.59
CA LEU A 161 9.83 2.92 38.94
C LEU A 161 10.14 4.06 39.93
N PRO A 162 11.21 4.84 39.70
CA PRO A 162 11.49 6.05 40.46
C PRO A 162 10.30 7.03 40.46
N PRO A 163 10.06 7.81 41.53
CA PRO A 163 8.88 8.67 41.66
C PRO A 163 8.63 9.64 40.49
N TYR A 164 9.68 10.12 39.82
CA TYR A 164 9.56 11.04 38.67
C TYR A 164 9.14 10.35 37.35
N MET A 165 9.18 9.02 37.28
CA MET A 165 8.70 8.21 36.15
C MET A 165 7.27 7.69 36.34
N VAL A 166 6.74 7.77 37.56
CA VAL A 166 5.36 7.34 37.86
C VAL A 166 4.36 8.31 37.18
N PRO A 167 3.37 7.80 36.42
CA PRO A 167 2.30 8.62 35.87
C PRO A 167 1.45 9.25 36.98
N ASP A 168 1.05 10.50 36.79
CA ASP A 168 0.17 11.23 37.70
C ASP A 168 -1.29 10.77 37.55
N GLN A 169 -1.66 10.29 36.36
CA GLN A 169 -3.02 9.87 36.01
C GLN A 169 -3.02 8.65 35.08
N ILE A 170 -4.00 7.78 35.27
CA ILE A 170 -4.35 6.68 34.36
C ILE A 170 -5.67 7.02 33.67
N LYS A 171 -5.71 6.98 32.33
CA LYS A 171 -6.92 7.15 31.52
C LYS A 171 -7.22 5.89 30.73
N GLU A 172 -8.46 5.42 30.84
CA GLU A 172 -8.94 4.25 30.10
C GLU A 172 -9.46 4.64 28.72
N LEU A 173 -9.02 3.92 27.70
CA LEU A 173 -9.48 4.02 26.33
C LEU A 173 -9.96 2.66 25.84
N GLU A 174 -11.01 2.64 25.02
CA GLU A 174 -11.50 1.40 24.40
C GLU A 174 -10.61 0.92 23.25
N LYS A 175 -9.85 1.85 22.65
CA LYS A 175 -8.76 1.60 21.70
C LYS A 175 -7.83 2.82 21.68
N PHE A 176 -6.60 2.65 21.25
CA PHE A 176 -5.70 3.78 21.01
C PHE A 176 -6.03 4.51 19.70
N PRO A 177 -5.88 5.85 19.65
CA PRO A 177 -5.84 6.57 18.39
C PRO A 177 -4.62 6.08 17.60
N LEU A 178 -4.86 5.61 16.38
CA LEU A 178 -3.81 5.19 15.46
C LEU A 178 -3.62 6.29 14.41
N SER A 179 -2.37 6.44 13.97
CA SER A 179 -2.00 7.23 12.80
C SER A 179 -2.56 6.58 11.54
N THR A 180 -2.49 7.31 10.43
CA THR A 180 -2.82 6.81 9.07
C THR A 180 -2.11 5.49 8.73
N ASN A 181 -0.94 5.25 9.32
CA ASN A 181 -0.09 4.08 9.08
C ASN A 181 -0.36 2.92 10.06
N GLY A 182 -1.42 3.00 10.88
CA GLY A 182 -1.82 1.96 11.83
C GLY A 182 -0.93 1.84 13.08
N GLN A 183 0.14 2.63 13.19
CA GLN A 183 0.92 2.79 14.43
C GLN A 183 0.22 3.76 15.38
N VAL A 184 0.41 3.62 16.69
CA VAL A 184 -0.26 4.46 17.68
C VAL A 184 0.17 5.93 17.55
N ASP A 185 -0.80 6.82 17.32
CA ASP A 185 -0.53 8.26 17.17
C ASP A 185 -0.48 8.93 18.54
N ARG A 186 0.74 9.01 19.10
CA ARG A 186 1.00 9.68 20.37
C ARG A 186 0.59 11.17 20.35
N SER A 187 0.43 11.83 19.19
CA SER A 187 -0.01 13.24 19.13
C SER A 187 -1.46 13.41 19.59
N LEU A 188 -2.34 12.44 19.31
CA LEU A 188 -3.80 12.52 19.51
C LEU A 188 -4.28 12.24 20.94
N PHE A 189 -3.37 11.85 21.85
CA PHE A 189 -3.68 11.72 23.27
C PHE A 189 -3.69 13.10 23.94
N HIS A 190 -4.78 13.45 24.62
CA HIS A 190 -4.97 14.74 25.29
C HIS A 190 -5.57 14.56 26.70
N PRO A 191 -5.40 15.52 27.64
CA PRO A 191 -5.95 15.39 28.99
C PRO A 191 -7.49 15.31 29.04
N GLU A 192 -8.15 15.69 27.95
CA GLU A 192 -9.61 15.68 27.79
C GLU A 192 -10.12 14.51 26.92
N THR A 193 -9.25 13.58 26.48
CA THR A 193 -9.68 12.39 25.74
C THR A 193 -10.75 11.64 26.55
N ARG A 194 -11.93 11.46 25.92
CA ARG A 194 -13.16 10.98 26.57
C ARG A 194 -12.96 9.58 27.14
N GLU A 195 -13.33 9.42 28.41
CA GLU A 195 -13.38 8.10 29.06
C GLU A 195 -14.58 7.29 28.55
N ARG A 196 -14.47 5.96 28.66
CA ARG A 196 -15.52 5.02 28.23
C ARG A 196 -16.83 5.26 29.02
N PRO A 197 -17.99 5.49 28.37
CA PRO A 197 -19.26 5.59 29.07
C PRO A 197 -19.67 4.25 29.68
N SER A 198 -20.19 4.25 30.91
CA SER A 198 -20.91 3.11 31.47
C SER A 198 -22.23 2.88 30.72
N SER A 199 -22.52 1.64 30.37
CA SER A 199 -23.57 1.24 29.43
C SER A 199 -25.00 1.35 29.97
N ASP A 200 -25.93 1.92 29.19
CA ASP A 200 -27.36 1.56 29.23
C ASP A 200 -28.11 1.82 27.88
N VAL A 201 -28.59 0.71 27.27
CA VAL A 201 -29.91 0.46 26.64
C VAL A 201 -30.54 1.38 25.54
N HIS A 202 -30.63 0.79 24.31
CA HIS A 202 -31.65 0.91 23.22
C HIS A 202 -31.69 2.07 22.19
N GLY A 203 -31.88 1.70 20.89
CA GLY A 203 -32.24 2.63 19.79
C GLY A 203 -31.92 2.19 18.34
N ASN A 204 -32.66 1.23 17.78
CA ASN A 204 -32.79 0.80 16.35
C ASN A 204 -31.90 1.36 15.21
N GLY A 205 -31.37 0.44 14.37
CA GLY A 205 -31.75 0.43 12.93
C GLY A 205 -30.71 0.62 11.81
N THR A 206 -29.86 -0.37 11.52
CA THR A 206 -29.59 -0.96 10.16
C THR A 206 -28.45 -2.00 10.22
N ALA A 207 -28.42 -2.95 9.27
CA ALA A 207 -27.90 -4.30 9.53
C ALA A 207 -26.38 -4.53 9.31
N LYS A 208 -25.70 -5.07 10.33
CA LYS A 208 -24.43 -5.80 10.21
C LYS A 208 -24.69 -7.23 9.71
N ILE A 209 -24.12 -7.64 8.57
CA ILE A 209 -24.19 -9.04 8.08
C ILE A 209 -22.81 -9.63 7.72
N GLY A 210 -21.81 -8.82 7.37
CA GLY A 210 -20.54 -9.33 6.80
C GLY A 210 -19.51 -9.91 7.80
N GLU A 211 -19.67 -9.71 9.11
CA GLU A 211 -18.54 -9.80 10.06
C GLU A 211 -18.46 -11.14 10.81
N GLN A 212 -19.61 -11.70 11.23
CA GLN A 212 -19.65 -12.92 12.07
C GLN A 212 -19.33 -14.21 11.31
N TRP A 213 -19.64 -14.30 10.01
CA TRP A 213 -19.42 -15.53 9.23
C TRP A 213 -17.93 -15.79 8.93
N LEU A 214 -17.17 -14.73 8.60
CA LEU A 214 -15.77 -14.83 8.17
C LEU A 214 -14.77 -15.23 9.28
N GLN A 215 -15.15 -15.16 10.55
CA GLN A 215 -14.25 -15.56 11.65
C GLN A 215 -14.08 -17.08 11.77
N SER A 216 -14.98 -17.87 11.18
CA SER A 216 -15.08 -19.32 11.40
C SER A 216 -14.14 -20.22 10.55
N LYS A 217 -13.22 -19.64 9.75
CA LYS A 217 -12.48 -20.38 8.68
C LYS A 217 -10.99 -19.99 8.51
N LEU A 218 -10.30 -19.60 9.58
CA LEU A 218 -8.98 -18.94 9.50
C LEU A 218 -7.74 -19.75 9.96
N GLN A 219 -7.86 -21.07 10.17
CA GLN A 219 -6.75 -21.91 10.66
C GLN A 219 -6.02 -22.67 9.53
N GLU A 220 -4.68 -22.71 9.61
CA GLU A 220 -3.71 -23.57 8.88
C GLU A 220 -3.19 -23.10 7.49
N SER A 221 -2.01 -23.59 7.04
CA SER A 221 -1.00 -22.77 6.31
C SER A 221 -0.09 -23.47 5.24
N PHE A 222 0.36 -22.70 4.20
CA PHE A 222 1.49 -22.93 3.20
C PHE A 222 1.22 -23.90 1.97
N ASP A 223 1.82 -23.88 0.74
CA ASP A 223 2.59 -22.87 -0.05
C ASP A 223 2.76 -23.07 -1.63
N LEU A 224 3.71 -22.32 -2.24
CA LEU A 224 4.34 -22.17 -3.61
C LEU A 224 3.93 -22.96 -4.91
N ILE A 225 3.85 -22.32 -6.13
CA ILE A 225 4.14 -22.91 -7.51
C ILE A 225 3.09 -22.97 -8.72
N GLY A 226 2.92 -21.98 -9.63
CA GLY A 226 1.95 -21.94 -10.80
C GLY A 226 1.36 -20.52 -11.17
N HIS A 227 0.49 -20.33 -12.20
CA HIS A 227 -0.04 -18.99 -12.65
C HIS A 227 -1.44 -18.95 -13.38
N ILE A 228 -2.21 -17.84 -13.30
CA ILE A 228 -3.51 -17.50 -13.99
C ILE A 228 -3.53 -16.02 -14.43
N MET A 229 -4.16 -15.66 -15.56
CA MET A 229 -4.51 -14.27 -15.91
C MET A 229 -5.97 -14.11 -16.38
N HIS A 230 -6.66 -13.10 -15.86
CA HIS A 230 -8.02 -12.74 -16.31
C HIS A 230 -7.99 -11.51 -17.23
N HIS A 231 -8.60 -11.63 -18.42
CA HIS A 231 -8.64 -10.53 -19.39
C HIS A 231 -9.89 -9.64 -19.22
N GLY A 232 -9.65 -8.38 -18.83
CA GLY A 232 -10.52 -7.25 -19.15
C GLY A 232 -9.87 -6.42 -20.27
N ILE A 233 -9.92 -6.91 -21.51
CA ILE A 233 -9.22 -6.26 -22.63
C ILE A 233 -9.94 -4.97 -23.02
N TYR A 234 -9.25 -3.85 -22.77
CA TYR A 234 -8.97 -2.84 -23.79
C TYR A 234 -7.57 -2.22 -23.63
N GLY A 235 -6.89 -2.37 -22.48
CA GLY A 235 -5.55 -1.83 -22.23
C GLY A 235 -4.37 -2.67 -22.77
N CYS A 236 -3.28 -1.99 -23.14
CA CYS A 236 -2.04 -2.58 -23.64
C CYS A 236 -1.25 -3.40 -22.60
N ILE A 237 -1.46 -3.14 -21.30
CA ILE A 237 -0.74 -3.78 -20.18
C ILE A 237 -1.08 -5.28 -20.01
N PRO A 238 -2.35 -5.71 -19.85
CA PRO A 238 -2.70 -7.12 -19.68
C PRO A 238 -2.17 -8.04 -20.79
N ALA A 239 -2.18 -7.56 -22.04
CA ALA A 239 -1.81 -8.36 -23.19
C ALA A 239 -0.31 -8.72 -23.23
N LYS A 240 0.58 -7.81 -22.79
CA LYS A 240 2.05 -7.99 -22.84
C LYS A 240 2.58 -8.93 -21.76
N LEU A 241 1.96 -8.92 -20.58
CA LEU A 241 2.48 -9.57 -19.37
C LEU A 241 2.80 -11.09 -19.50
N PRO A 242 1.99 -11.93 -20.17
CA PRO A 242 2.28 -13.36 -20.28
C PRO A 242 3.44 -13.70 -21.24
N PHE A 243 3.76 -12.81 -22.17
CA PHE A 243 4.80 -13.02 -23.20
C PHE A 243 6.13 -12.34 -22.85
N ALA A 244 6.09 -11.26 -22.06
CA ALA A 244 7.28 -10.55 -21.60
C ALA A 244 8.12 -11.33 -20.56
N MET A 245 7.57 -12.39 -19.95
CA MET A 245 8.24 -13.19 -18.92
C MET A 245 8.65 -14.58 -19.47
N PRO A 246 9.95 -14.85 -19.70
CA PRO A 246 10.43 -16.13 -20.23
C PRO A 246 10.15 -17.34 -19.33
N THR A 247 10.00 -17.11 -18.02
CA THR A 247 9.76 -18.14 -17.00
C THR A 247 8.34 -18.71 -17.01
N ILE A 248 7.37 -18.00 -17.63
CA ILE A 248 5.98 -18.44 -17.70
C ILE A 248 5.83 -19.55 -18.75
N ARG A 249 5.64 -20.79 -18.30
CA ARG A 249 5.47 -21.97 -19.17
C ARG A 249 4.06 -22.10 -19.77
N LYS A 250 3.01 -21.75 -19.02
CA LYS A 250 1.61 -21.91 -19.43
C LYS A 250 0.72 -20.88 -18.73
N VAL A 251 -0.35 -20.44 -19.39
CA VAL A 251 -1.23 -19.35 -18.98
C VAL A 251 -2.67 -19.76 -19.19
N ALA A 252 -3.47 -19.79 -18.13
CA ALA A 252 -4.92 -19.83 -18.26
C ALA A 252 -5.46 -18.41 -18.49
N CYS A 253 -6.16 -18.20 -19.59
CA CYS A 253 -6.74 -16.93 -20.01
C CYS A 253 -8.27 -17.03 -19.99
N PHE A 254 -8.91 -16.27 -19.10
CA PHE A 254 -10.36 -16.16 -19.09
C PHE A 254 -10.88 -15.15 -20.12
N ALA A 255 -11.92 -15.53 -20.84
CA ALA A 255 -12.77 -14.63 -21.61
C ALA A 255 -14.22 -15.15 -21.68
N ARG A 256 -15.16 -14.27 -22.00
CA ARG A 256 -16.53 -14.65 -22.40
C ARG A 256 -16.60 -14.73 -23.92
N GLY A 257 -17.43 -15.59 -24.50
CA GLY A 257 -17.92 -15.41 -25.86
C GLY A 257 -18.63 -14.05 -26.02
N GLN A 258 -18.73 -13.57 -27.27
CA GLN A 258 -19.47 -12.34 -27.60
C GLN A 258 -20.04 -12.44 -29.01
N GLY A 259 -21.37 -12.49 -29.13
CA GLY A 259 -22.03 -12.80 -30.40
C GLY A 259 -21.51 -14.12 -30.96
N ASN A 260 -21.04 -14.09 -32.22
CA ASN A 260 -20.51 -15.26 -32.90
C ASN A 260 -19.00 -15.51 -32.63
N LEU A 261 -18.35 -14.72 -31.77
CA LEU A 261 -16.92 -14.90 -31.45
C LEU A 261 -16.74 -15.71 -30.17
N SER A 262 -16.04 -16.84 -30.28
CA SER A 262 -15.62 -17.66 -29.13
C SER A 262 -14.62 -16.91 -28.24
N ALA A 263 -14.50 -17.35 -26.98
CA ALA A 263 -13.51 -16.82 -26.04
C ALA A 263 -12.07 -16.83 -26.62
N GLY A 264 -11.71 -17.88 -27.35
CA GLY A 264 -10.39 -18.02 -27.99
C GLY A 264 -10.16 -17.01 -29.11
N CYS A 265 -11.12 -16.86 -30.04
CA CYS A 265 -11.02 -15.87 -31.11
C CYS A 265 -10.93 -14.42 -30.58
N ARG A 266 -11.57 -14.13 -29.44
CA ARG A 266 -11.46 -12.82 -28.78
C ARG A 266 -10.08 -12.57 -28.17
N ILE A 267 -9.50 -13.58 -27.52
CA ILE A 267 -8.13 -13.50 -26.98
C ILE A 267 -7.13 -13.32 -28.13
N GLN A 268 -7.25 -14.08 -29.21
CA GLN A 268 -6.39 -13.94 -30.39
C GLN A 268 -6.46 -12.52 -30.97
N LYS A 269 -7.66 -12.01 -31.29
CA LYS A 269 -7.83 -10.65 -31.86
C LYS A 269 -7.26 -9.56 -30.96
N ALA A 270 -7.37 -9.72 -29.64
CA ALA A 270 -6.79 -8.79 -28.68
C ALA A 270 -5.25 -8.81 -28.69
N LEU A 271 -4.63 -9.98 -28.88
CA LEU A 271 -3.18 -10.10 -28.98
C LEU A 271 -2.66 -9.61 -30.35
N GLU A 272 -3.43 -9.81 -31.42
CA GLU A 272 -3.17 -9.26 -32.76
C GLU A 272 -3.19 -7.73 -32.74
N GLN A 273 -4.18 -7.11 -32.08
CA GLN A 273 -4.29 -5.65 -31.94
C GLN A 273 -3.06 -4.98 -31.31
N PHE A 274 -2.22 -5.71 -30.56
CA PHE A 274 -1.03 -5.18 -29.88
C PHE A 274 0.30 -5.71 -30.45
N ASP A 275 0.30 -6.37 -31.61
CA ASP A 275 1.45 -7.07 -32.22
C ASP A 275 2.10 -8.10 -31.27
N LEU A 276 1.27 -8.87 -30.55
CA LEU A 276 1.69 -9.90 -29.60
C LEU A 276 1.36 -11.32 -30.08
N TRP A 277 0.52 -11.45 -31.09
CA TRP A 277 0.24 -12.71 -31.77
C TRP A 277 1.12 -12.87 -33.02
N ASP A 278 1.80 -14.01 -33.13
CA ASP A 278 2.62 -14.38 -34.30
C ASP A 278 2.22 -15.74 -34.89
N GLY A 279 1.10 -16.32 -34.43
CA GLY A 279 0.64 -17.64 -34.84
C GLY A 279 1.56 -18.81 -34.44
N SER A 280 2.64 -18.58 -33.69
CA SER A 280 3.59 -19.65 -33.37
C SER A 280 2.98 -20.73 -32.49
N LEU A 281 3.29 -21.99 -32.83
CA LEU A 281 2.85 -23.18 -32.10
C LEU A 281 3.20 -23.10 -30.59
N GLY A 282 4.34 -22.50 -30.26
CA GLY A 282 4.76 -22.23 -28.88
C GLY A 282 3.84 -21.25 -28.12
N LYS A 283 3.39 -20.14 -28.76
CA LYS A 283 2.41 -19.24 -28.15
C LYS A 283 1.04 -19.89 -28.02
N ILE A 284 0.60 -20.63 -29.04
CA ILE A 284 -0.68 -21.36 -29.02
C ILE A 284 -0.72 -22.37 -27.87
N GLN A 285 0.30 -23.22 -27.73
CA GLN A 285 0.37 -24.23 -26.66
C GLN A 285 0.55 -23.63 -25.26
N LYS A 286 1.13 -22.42 -25.16
CA LYS A 286 1.28 -21.68 -23.89
C LYS A 286 -0.05 -21.14 -23.36
N ILE A 287 -1.07 -20.95 -24.18
CA ILE A 287 -2.38 -20.41 -23.76
C ILE A 287 -3.40 -21.54 -23.57
N THR A 288 -4.12 -21.51 -22.46
CA THR A 288 -5.32 -22.31 -22.21
C THR A 288 -6.49 -21.35 -22.06
N VAL A 289 -7.45 -21.43 -22.99
CA VAL A 289 -8.64 -20.59 -22.98
C VAL A 289 -9.65 -21.18 -22.00
N LEU A 290 -10.15 -20.35 -21.09
CA LEU A 290 -11.23 -20.69 -20.17
C LEU A 290 -12.43 -19.79 -20.49
N GLU A 291 -13.52 -20.39 -20.95
CA GLU A 291 -14.74 -19.65 -21.26
C GLU A 291 -15.59 -19.50 -19.99
N GLY A 292 -15.77 -18.25 -19.54
CA GLY A 292 -16.38 -17.98 -18.24
C GLY A 292 -16.64 -16.51 -17.97
N GLY A 293 -17.42 -16.23 -16.93
CA GLY A 293 -17.81 -14.90 -16.48
C GLY A 293 -17.57 -14.69 -14.99
N LEU A 294 -16.83 -13.62 -14.66
CA LEU A 294 -16.46 -13.23 -13.29
C LEU A 294 -17.59 -13.32 -12.25
N GLY A 295 -18.77 -12.78 -12.58
CA GLY A 295 -19.91 -12.72 -11.66
C GLY A 295 -20.53 -14.07 -11.31
N ASN A 296 -20.18 -15.14 -12.02
CA ASN A 296 -20.69 -16.49 -11.75
C ASN A 296 -19.84 -17.12 -10.63
N ASN A 297 -20.46 -17.83 -9.66
CA ASN A 297 -19.77 -18.33 -8.45
C ASN A 297 -18.48 -19.12 -8.72
N THR A 298 -18.46 -19.98 -9.75
CA THR A 298 -17.30 -20.78 -10.21
C THR A 298 -16.59 -20.15 -11.41
N LEU A 299 -16.71 -18.83 -11.58
CA LEU A 299 -16.34 -18.09 -12.79
C LEU A 299 -17.04 -18.61 -14.06
N GLY A 300 -18.09 -19.42 -13.92
CA GLY A 300 -18.83 -20.05 -15.03
C GLY A 300 -18.25 -21.38 -15.51
N LEU A 301 -17.19 -21.91 -14.87
CA LEU A 301 -16.50 -23.12 -15.31
C LEU A 301 -17.14 -24.44 -14.83
N GLY A 302 -18.07 -24.38 -13.86
CA GLY A 302 -18.42 -25.55 -13.05
C GLY A 302 -17.37 -25.84 -11.97
N GLU A 303 -17.71 -26.72 -11.02
CA GLU A 303 -16.83 -26.96 -9.85
C GLU A 303 -15.55 -27.73 -10.24
N ASP A 304 -15.61 -28.72 -11.13
CA ASP A 304 -14.45 -29.53 -11.50
C ASP A 304 -13.32 -28.70 -12.13
N GLN A 305 -13.67 -27.85 -13.10
CA GLN A 305 -12.70 -26.95 -13.73
C GLN A 305 -12.26 -25.82 -12.78
N PHE A 306 -13.15 -25.30 -11.93
CA PHE A 306 -12.77 -24.30 -10.93
C PHE A 306 -11.80 -24.88 -9.90
N GLN A 307 -12.00 -26.12 -9.46
CA GLN A 307 -11.12 -26.81 -8.51
C GLN A 307 -9.82 -27.31 -9.17
N TRP A 308 -9.85 -27.74 -10.43
CA TRP A 308 -8.63 -27.93 -11.22
C TRP A 308 -7.80 -26.65 -11.23
N LEU A 309 -8.43 -25.52 -11.56
CA LEU A 309 -7.79 -24.21 -11.63
C LEU A 309 -7.26 -23.73 -10.27
N ALA A 310 -8.00 -23.98 -9.18
CA ALA A 310 -7.60 -23.67 -7.81
C ALA A 310 -6.33 -24.43 -7.39
N ASN A 311 -6.13 -25.64 -7.90
CA ASN A 311 -4.93 -26.44 -7.64
C ASN A 311 -3.80 -26.18 -8.64
N TRP A 312 -4.12 -25.93 -9.91
CA TRP A 312 -3.14 -25.75 -10.98
C TRP A 312 -2.33 -24.43 -10.88
N ALA A 313 -2.83 -23.43 -10.16
CA ALA A 313 -2.22 -22.11 -10.08
C ALA A 313 -1.46 -21.79 -8.77
N SER A 314 -0.53 -20.81 -8.84
CA SER A 314 0.07 -20.11 -7.68
C SER A 314 0.11 -18.59 -7.81
N VAL A 315 -0.41 -18.05 -8.90
CA VAL A 315 -0.53 -16.60 -9.10
C VAL A 315 -1.83 -16.35 -9.83
N ILE A 316 -2.52 -15.26 -9.54
CA ILE A 316 -3.62 -14.73 -10.34
C ILE A 316 -3.30 -13.27 -10.66
N PHE A 317 -3.36 -12.91 -11.94
CA PHE A 317 -3.47 -11.53 -12.37
C PHE A 317 -4.94 -11.21 -12.68
N HIS A 318 -5.57 -10.47 -11.77
CA HIS A 318 -6.97 -10.04 -11.91
C HIS A 318 -7.00 -8.61 -12.45
N LEU A 319 -7.14 -8.51 -13.77
CA LEU A 319 -7.38 -7.26 -14.50
C LEU A 319 -8.82 -7.21 -15.05
N GLY A 320 -9.68 -8.11 -14.58
CA GLY A 320 -11.04 -8.25 -15.08
C GLY A 320 -12.00 -7.27 -14.42
N ALA A 321 -12.49 -6.29 -15.18
CA ALA A 321 -13.53 -5.38 -14.72
C ALA A 321 -14.52 -5.07 -15.84
N ARG A 322 -15.75 -4.72 -15.47
CA ARG A 322 -16.65 -3.92 -16.28
C ARG A 322 -16.31 -2.45 -16.04
N VAL A 323 -15.74 -1.81 -17.06
CA VAL A 323 -15.42 -0.38 -17.09
C VAL A 323 -16.50 0.32 -17.91
N ASN A 324 -17.29 1.16 -17.27
CA ASN A 324 -18.28 2.05 -17.88
C ASN A 324 -18.41 3.29 -16.97
N TRP A 325 -18.31 4.48 -17.54
CA TRP A 325 -18.31 5.74 -16.80
C TRP A 325 -19.70 6.31 -16.53
N CYS A 326 -20.73 5.77 -17.18
CA CYS A 326 -22.11 6.26 -17.11
C CYS A 326 -23.06 5.33 -16.33
N GLU A 327 -22.58 4.18 -15.86
CA GLU A 327 -23.41 3.21 -15.15
C GLU A 327 -23.36 3.40 -13.63
N LEU A 328 -24.50 3.14 -12.99
CA LEU A 328 -24.61 3.05 -11.53
C LEU A 328 -23.96 1.76 -11.02
N TYR A 329 -23.67 1.72 -9.73
CA TYR A 329 -22.93 0.65 -9.05
C TYR A 329 -23.48 -0.75 -9.34
N GLU A 330 -24.80 -0.89 -9.47
CA GLU A 330 -25.52 -2.13 -9.76
C GLU A 330 -25.05 -2.78 -11.08
N GLY A 331 -24.78 -1.97 -12.12
CA GLY A 331 -24.26 -2.45 -13.40
C GLY A 331 -22.87 -3.08 -13.28
N HIS A 332 -22.06 -2.61 -12.33
CA HIS A 332 -20.72 -3.10 -12.07
C HIS A 332 -20.66 -4.24 -11.05
N PHE A 333 -21.62 -4.33 -10.12
CA PHE A 333 -21.60 -5.22 -8.97
C PHE A 333 -21.25 -6.67 -9.31
N GLY A 334 -21.89 -7.25 -10.33
CA GLY A 334 -21.62 -8.62 -10.76
C GLY A 334 -20.18 -8.85 -11.25
N ALA A 335 -19.68 -7.96 -12.11
CA ALA A 335 -18.35 -8.13 -12.70
C ALA A 335 -17.21 -7.75 -11.73
N ASN A 336 -17.37 -6.65 -11.00
CA ASN A 336 -16.28 -6.03 -10.23
C ASN A 336 -16.27 -6.50 -8.78
N VAL A 337 -17.43 -6.63 -8.13
CA VAL A 337 -17.54 -7.03 -6.73
C VAL A 337 -17.65 -8.54 -6.60
N VAL A 338 -18.70 -9.16 -7.17
CA VAL A 338 -18.88 -10.61 -7.13
C VAL A 338 -17.72 -11.32 -7.83
N GLY A 339 -17.24 -10.78 -8.96
CA GLY A 339 -16.01 -11.22 -9.63
C GLY A 339 -14.78 -11.24 -8.73
N THR A 340 -14.46 -10.13 -8.08
CA THR A 340 -13.29 -10.05 -7.19
C THR A 340 -13.44 -10.99 -5.98
N ARG A 341 -14.64 -11.13 -5.42
CA ARG A 341 -14.93 -12.15 -4.38
C ARG A 341 -14.66 -13.57 -4.88
N ASN A 342 -15.08 -13.92 -6.08
CA ASN A 342 -14.88 -15.25 -6.66
C ASN A 342 -13.39 -15.50 -6.99
N ILE A 343 -12.66 -14.47 -7.38
CA ILE A 343 -11.20 -14.51 -7.56
C ILE A 343 -10.45 -14.63 -6.21
N ILE A 344 -10.88 -13.94 -5.16
CA ILE A 344 -10.35 -14.12 -3.79
C ILE A 344 -10.61 -15.55 -3.30
N ARG A 345 -11.81 -16.10 -3.57
CA ARG A 345 -12.12 -17.52 -3.29
C ARG A 345 -11.17 -18.46 -4.03
N LEU A 346 -10.96 -18.24 -5.33
CA LEU A 346 -10.01 -19.01 -6.14
C LEU A 346 -8.57 -18.88 -5.61
N ALA A 347 -8.21 -17.70 -5.08
CA ALA A 347 -6.92 -17.43 -4.50
C ALA A 347 -6.70 -18.14 -3.14
N GLY A 348 -7.76 -18.27 -2.33
CA GLY A 348 -7.74 -18.97 -1.04
C GLY A 348 -8.01 -20.48 -1.11
N GLN A 349 -8.50 -21.02 -2.23
CA GLN A 349 -8.83 -22.45 -2.39
C GLN A 349 -7.73 -23.24 -3.12
N GLY A 350 -7.59 -24.52 -2.76
CA GLY A 350 -6.56 -25.39 -3.33
C GLY A 350 -5.15 -24.94 -2.95
N ARG A 351 -4.28 -24.79 -3.95
CA ARG A 351 -2.88 -24.39 -3.74
C ARG A 351 -2.75 -22.91 -3.37
N ARG A 352 -1.82 -22.57 -2.47
CA ARG A 352 -1.57 -21.16 -2.12
C ARG A 352 -1.13 -20.38 -3.36
N LYS A 353 -1.72 -19.19 -3.55
CA LYS A 353 -1.43 -18.35 -4.70
C LYS A 353 -1.41 -16.85 -4.41
N VAL A 354 -0.55 -16.11 -5.12
CA VAL A 354 -0.41 -14.65 -5.03
C VAL A 354 -1.42 -13.98 -5.96
N LEU A 355 -2.24 -13.07 -5.43
CA LEU A 355 -3.24 -12.34 -6.21
C LEU A 355 -2.73 -10.92 -6.52
N HIS A 356 -2.28 -10.70 -7.76
CA HIS A 356 -2.04 -9.36 -8.31
C HIS A 356 -3.37 -8.81 -8.82
N TYR A 357 -3.87 -7.74 -8.22
CA TYR A 357 -5.10 -7.07 -8.61
C TYR A 357 -4.81 -5.69 -9.18
N VAL A 358 -5.41 -5.37 -10.33
CA VAL A 358 -5.30 -4.05 -10.94
C VAL A 358 -6.59 -3.28 -10.70
N SER A 359 -6.53 -2.37 -9.72
CA SER A 359 -7.55 -1.36 -9.44
C SER A 359 -7.31 -0.15 -10.32
N VAL A 360 -7.87 -0.12 -11.52
CA VAL A 360 -7.86 1.11 -12.33
C VAL A 360 -8.65 2.20 -11.58
N GLU A 361 -8.25 3.47 -11.72
CA GLU A 361 -8.96 4.66 -11.20
C GLU A 361 -8.66 5.07 -9.74
N THR A 362 -7.38 5.15 -9.37
CA THR A 362 -6.91 5.66 -8.06
C THR A 362 -7.59 6.96 -7.62
N TRP A 363 -7.81 7.88 -8.55
CA TRP A 363 -8.26 9.26 -8.31
C TRP A 363 -9.68 9.35 -7.75
N ASN A 364 -10.60 8.48 -8.20
CA ASN A 364 -11.98 8.45 -7.72
C ASN A 364 -12.18 7.43 -6.60
N VAL A 365 -11.41 6.34 -6.56
CA VAL A 365 -11.41 5.37 -5.43
C VAL A 365 -10.87 6.00 -4.13
N THR A 366 -10.15 7.12 -4.21
CA THR A 366 -9.52 7.78 -3.04
C THR A 366 -10.00 9.23 -2.83
N GLY A 367 -10.99 9.67 -3.62
CA GLY A 367 -11.58 11.00 -3.49
C GLY A 367 -10.64 12.16 -3.83
N TYR A 368 -9.56 11.95 -4.59
CA TYR A 368 -8.64 13.02 -5.02
C TYR A 368 -9.39 14.15 -5.76
N MET A 369 -10.34 13.77 -6.64
CA MET A 369 -11.24 14.70 -7.32
C MET A 369 -12.13 15.53 -6.37
N HIS A 370 -12.25 15.10 -5.10
CA HIS A 370 -13.10 15.69 -4.07
C HIS A 370 -12.30 16.16 -2.83
N LYS A 371 -11.16 16.81 -3.09
CA LYS A 371 -10.31 17.55 -2.12
C LYS A 371 -9.28 16.72 -1.33
N THR A 372 -9.16 15.41 -1.55
CA THR A 372 -8.07 14.61 -0.96
C THR A 372 -6.73 15.01 -1.57
N LYS A 373 -5.87 15.72 -0.82
CA LYS A 373 -4.61 16.31 -1.35
C LYS A 373 -3.46 15.33 -1.53
N ARG A 374 -3.47 14.20 -0.80
CA ARG A 374 -2.45 13.15 -0.84
C ARG A 374 -3.09 11.86 -0.36
N VAL A 375 -2.68 10.76 -0.96
CA VAL A 375 -3.09 9.40 -0.59
C VAL A 375 -1.84 8.53 -0.70
N PHE A 376 -1.58 7.70 0.31
CA PHE A 376 -0.47 6.74 0.26
C PHE A 376 -0.95 5.37 -0.24
N GLU A 377 -0.03 4.55 -0.77
CA GLU A 377 -0.40 3.28 -1.41
C GLU A 377 -0.93 2.24 -0.39
N ASP A 378 -0.42 2.32 0.84
CA ASP A 378 -0.69 1.46 1.98
C ASP A 378 -1.83 1.94 2.89
N GLU A 379 -2.33 3.17 2.71
CA GLU A 379 -3.46 3.71 3.47
C GLU A 379 -4.75 2.87 3.30
N PRO A 380 -5.57 2.75 4.35
CA PRO A 380 -6.89 2.16 4.25
C PRO A 380 -7.80 3.05 3.39
N LEU A 381 -8.69 2.45 2.60
CA LEU A 381 -9.65 3.21 1.78
C LEU A 381 -10.90 3.66 2.53
N GLN A 382 -11.10 3.14 3.75
CA GLN A 382 -12.27 3.42 4.59
C GLN A 382 -12.48 4.92 4.91
N PRO A 383 -11.46 5.75 5.17
CA PRO A 383 -11.61 7.20 5.38
C PRO A 383 -12.08 7.96 4.14
N TYR A 384 -11.89 7.40 2.94
CA TYR A 384 -12.23 8.05 1.67
C TYR A 384 -13.64 7.70 1.16
N LEU A 385 -14.42 6.90 1.90
CA LEU A 385 -15.77 6.48 1.49
C LEU A 385 -16.70 7.65 1.19
N ASP A 386 -16.72 8.67 2.06
CA ASP A 386 -17.58 9.86 1.91
C ASP A 386 -17.11 10.82 0.80
N SER A 387 -15.90 10.60 0.27
CA SER A 387 -15.32 11.36 -0.84
C SER A 387 -15.47 10.68 -2.20
N LEU A 388 -16.15 9.51 -2.27
CA LEU A 388 -16.44 8.85 -3.54
C LEU A 388 -17.48 9.65 -4.34
N PRO A 389 -17.26 9.89 -5.64
CA PRO A 389 -18.24 10.58 -6.49
C PRO A 389 -19.58 9.85 -6.54
N TYR A 390 -20.66 10.55 -6.19
CA TYR A 390 -22.01 10.06 -6.39
C TYR A 390 -22.33 9.95 -7.88
N GLY A 391 -22.84 8.79 -8.32
CA GLY A 391 -23.18 8.52 -9.72
C GLY A 391 -22.06 7.88 -10.56
N ILE A 392 -20.81 7.80 -10.08
CA ILE A 392 -19.74 7.05 -10.77
C ILE A 392 -19.69 5.62 -10.19
N GLY A 393 -20.57 4.75 -10.68
CA GLY A 393 -20.71 3.38 -10.21
C GLY A 393 -19.45 2.53 -10.38
N TYR A 394 -18.62 2.86 -11.37
CA TYR A 394 -17.33 2.18 -11.60
C TYR A 394 -16.38 2.38 -10.41
N ALA A 395 -16.08 3.63 -10.04
CA ALA A 395 -15.23 3.99 -8.90
C ALA A 395 -15.71 3.33 -7.59
N GLN A 396 -17.02 3.40 -7.33
CA GLN A 396 -17.64 2.78 -6.16
C GLN A 396 -17.42 1.25 -6.14
N SER A 397 -17.56 0.59 -7.28
CA SER A 397 -17.32 -0.86 -7.40
C SER A 397 -15.84 -1.24 -7.24
N GLN A 398 -14.90 -0.41 -7.70
CA GLN A 398 -13.47 -0.60 -7.49
C GLN A 398 -13.08 -0.39 -6.03
N TRP A 399 -13.65 0.61 -5.34
CA TRP A 399 -13.44 0.82 -3.90
C TRP A 399 -13.82 -0.43 -3.09
N VAL A 400 -15.00 -1.01 -3.33
CA VAL A 400 -15.45 -2.25 -2.66
C VAL A 400 -14.51 -3.41 -2.96
N ALA A 401 -14.03 -3.54 -4.20
CA ALA A 401 -13.09 -4.58 -4.61
C ALA A 401 -11.71 -4.45 -3.94
N ASN A 402 -11.18 -3.23 -3.80
CA ASN A 402 -9.96 -2.96 -3.04
C ASN A 402 -10.12 -3.29 -1.56
N GLU A 403 -11.23 -2.88 -0.94
CA GLU A 403 -11.50 -3.10 0.48
C GLU A 403 -11.63 -4.60 0.80
N MET A 404 -12.28 -5.38 -0.08
CA MET A 404 -12.26 -6.85 0.02
C MET A 404 -10.83 -7.43 -0.03
N LEU A 405 -9.94 -6.86 -0.84
CA LEU A 405 -8.55 -7.31 -0.94
C LEU A 405 -7.69 -6.86 0.24
N HIS A 406 -7.88 -5.66 0.77
CA HIS A 406 -7.25 -5.26 2.04
C HIS A 406 -7.68 -6.21 3.18
N ARG A 407 -8.97 -6.53 3.27
CA ARG A 407 -9.51 -7.53 4.21
C ARG A 407 -9.01 -8.95 3.96
N ALA A 408 -8.65 -9.30 2.73
CA ALA A 408 -8.01 -10.58 2.41
C ALA A 408 -6.50 -10.58 2.76
N ARG A 409 -5.78 -9.49 2.52
CA ARG A 409 -4.38 -9.28 2.93
C ARG A 409 -4.22 -9.32 4.46
N ALA A 410 -5.14 -8.68 5.19
CA ALA A 410 -5.22 -8.78 6.65
C ALA A 410 -5.42 -10.24 7.14
N ARG A 411 -6.10 -11.06 6.34
CA ARG A 411 -6.25 -12.52 6.52
C ARG A 411 -5.11 -13.34 5.88
N ARG A 412 -3.95 -12.71 5.65
CA ARG A 412 -2.71 -13.32 5.10
C ARG A 412 -2.84 -13.92 3.68
N LEU A 413 -3.87 -13.55 2.91
CA LEU A 413 -3.86 -13.81 1.47
C LEU A 413 -2.71 -13.01 0.85
N PRO A 414 -1.74 -13.65 0.17
CA PRO A 414 -0.69 -12.91 -0.52
C PRO A 414 -1.33 -12.17 -1.70
N ALA A 415 -1.49 -10.85 -1.58
CA ALA A 415 -2.08 -10.05 -2.65
C ALA A 415 -1.36 -8.70 -2.78
N ALA A 416 -1.16 -8.28 -4.02
CA ALA A 416 -0.59 -7.00 -4.40
C ALA A 416 -1.67 -6.21 -5.16
N ILE A 417 -1.92 -4.97 -4.73
CA ILE A 417 -2.91 -4.08 -5.33
C ILE A 417 -2.15 -3.02 -6.11
N TYR A 418 -2.38 -2.96 -7.41
CA TYR A 418 -1.81 -1.94 -8.30
C TYR A 418 -2.89 -0.93 -8.62
N ARG A 419 -2.63 0.36 -8.36
CA ARG A 419 -3.57 1.45 -8.64
C ARG A 419 -3.02 2.37 -9.75
N PRO A 420 -3.04 1.94 -11.04
CA PRO A 420 -2.61 2.80 -12.13
C PRO A 420 -3.56 3.99 -12.29
N GLY A 421 -2.98 5.14 -12.64
CA GLY A 421 -3.72 6.28 -13.19
C GLY A 421 -4.20 6.00 -14.62
N PHE A 422 -4.27 7.04 -15.45
CA PHE A 422 -4.67 6.88 -16.84
C PHE A 422 -3.66 6.04 -17.64
N VAL A 423 -4.13 4.93 -18.20
CA VAL A 423 -3.31 4.04 -19.05
C VAL A 423 -3.40 4.52 -20.49
N ILE A 424 -2.41 5.32 -20.90
CA ILE A 424 -2.31 5.86 -22.25
C ILE A 424 -1.65 4.88 -23.24
N GLY A 425 -1.56 5.28 -24.51
CA GLY A 425 -0.97 4.47 -25.58
C GLY A 425 0.51 4.14 -25.38
N ASP A 426 0.95 3.09 -26.06
CA ASP A 426 2.35 2.65 -26.05
C ASP A 426 3.28 3.69 -26.70
N HIS A 427 4.31 4.13 -25.97
CA HIS A 427 5.21 5.21 -26.42
C HIS A 427 6.10 4.83 -27.62
N GLN A 428 6.27 3.55 -27.94
CA GLN A 428 7.14 3.09 -29.05
C GLN A 428 6.33 2.80 -30.31
N ARG A 429 5.14 2.20 -30.16
CA ARG A 429 4.32 1.71 -31.26
C ARG A 429 3.03 2.51 -31.49
N ALA A 430 2.75 3.52 -30.66
CA ALA A 430 1.51 4.30 -30.63
C ALA A 430 0.21 3.45 -30.45
N LEU A 431 0.34 2.18 -30.06
CA LEU A 431 -0.78 1.26 -29.87
C LEU A 431 -1.61 1.68 -28.65
N LYS A 432 -2.88 2.02 -28.88
CA LYS A 432 -3.83 2.46 -27.85
C LYS A 432 -5.22 1.86 -28.08
N ASN A 433 -6.04 1.86 -27.04
CA ASN A 433 -7.47 1.66 -27.20
C ASN A 433 -8.07 2.86 -27.95
N PRO A 434 -8.70 2.71 -29.13
CA PRO A 434 -9.35 3.83 -29.82
C PRO A 434 -10.58 4.35 -29.05
N ASP A 435 -11.20 3.52 -28.21
CA ASP A 435 -12.39 3.88 -27.44
C ASP A 435 -12.09 4.50 -26.06
N ASP A 436 -10.82 4.67 -25.70
CA ASP A 436 -10.44 5.35 -24.45
C ASP A 436 -10.76 6.85 -24.48
N PHE A 437 -10.99 7.44 -23.30
CA PHE A 437 -11.24 8.86 -23.14
C PHE A 437 -10.19 9.73 -23.84
N PHE A 438 -8.89 9.48 -23.61
CA PHE A 438 -7.83 10.27 -24.25
C PHE A 438 -7.76 10.03 -25.76
N ALA A 439 -8.05 8.81 -26.22
CA ALA A 439 -8.07 8.52 -27.65
C ALA A 439 -9.19 9.29 -28.36
N ARG A 440 -10.39 9.29 -27.80
CA ARG A 440 -11.56 10.04 -28.32
C ARG A 440 -11.39 11.55 -28.19
N PHE A 441 -10.81 12.03 -27.09
CA PHE A 441 -10.50 13.46 -26.89
C PHE A 441 -9.54 13.99 -27.94
N ILE A 442 -8.40 13.30 -28.16
CA ILE A 442 -7.40 13.68 -29.18
C ILE A 442 -8.03 13.68 -30.58
N VAL A 443 -8.80 12.64 -30.92
CA VAL A 443 -9.48 12.55 -32.23
C VAL A 443 -10.50 13.68 -32.40
N GLY A 444 -11.30 13.98 -31.37
CA GLY A 444 -12.29 15.06 -31.39
C GLY A 444 -11.66 16.45 -31.59
N CYS A 445 -10.61 16.78 -30.84
CA CYS A 445 -9.88 18.04 -31.02
C CYS A 445 -9.22 18.13 -32.41
N THR A 446 -8.64 17.03 -32.90
CA THR A 446 -8.03 17.01 -34.24
C THR A 446 -9.07 17.16 -35.37
N GLN A 447 -10.22 16.50 -35.26
CA GLN A 447 -11.28 16.56 -36.28
C GLN A 447 -12.06 17.87 -36.29
N SER A 448 -12.14 18.56 -35.15
CA SER A 448 -12.81 19.86 -35.04
C SER A 448 -11.87 21.05 -35.23
N GLU A 449 -10.56 20.81 -35.28
CA GLU A 449 -9.49 21.83 -35.24
C GLU A 449 -9.60 22.77 -34.02
N CYS A 450 -10.36 22.36 -33.00
CA CYS A 450 -10.68 23.14 -31.80
C CYS A 450 -10.01 22.53 -30.56
N PHE A 451 -9.30 23.37 -29.82
CA PHE A 451 -8.58 23.00 -28.61
C PHE A 451 -9.14 23.81 -27.42
N PHE A 452 -9.19 23.19 -26.25
CA PHE A 452 -9.58 23.89 -25.03
C PHE A 452 -8.52 24.91 -24.64
N TYR A 453 -8.91 26.17 -24.49
CA TYR A 453 -8.07 27.18 -23.88
C TYR A 453 -7.96 26.89 -22.38
N LEU A 454 -6.74 26.60 -21.92
CA LEU A 454 -6.39 26.40 -20.53
C LEU A 454 -5.63 27.66 -20.06
N PRO A 455 -6.26 28.57 -19.28
CA PRO A 455 -5.66 29.89 -19.02
C PRO A 455 -4.38 29.89 -18.18
N ASP A 456 -4.18 28.82 -17.39
CA ASP A 456 -3.18 28.76 -16.31
C ASP A 456 -2.33 27.45 -16.35
N GLN A 457 -1.92 27.00 -17.55
CA GLN A 457 -0.95 25.90 -17.75
C GLN A 457 0.21 26.32 -18.67
#